data_AF-A0A1M5KRW7-F1
#
_entry.id   AF-A0A1M5KRW7-F1
#
_cell.length_a   1.000
_cell.length_b   1.000
_cell.length_c   1.000
_cell.angle_alpha   90.00
_cell.angle_beta   90.00
_cell.angle_gamma   90.00
#
_symmetry.space_group_name_H-M   'P 1'
#
loop_
_entity.id
_entity.type
_entity.pdbx_description
1 polymer ?
#
loop_
_entity_poly.entity_id
_entity_poly.type
_entity_poly.pdbx_seq_one_letter_code
_entity_poly.pdbx_strand_id
1 'polypeptide(L)'
;MKLMKRILFLLGFTPCLAFPQKYFFLDSLKTDFKVETYTLDTSELYGVRKNLNIYNVYLSPNHILLLSVLPDLDESILPRTDERGQNWTVLDFEKLSKEDIISKSKVKEIVSDWLVSNTPEKKRLDFKLIKKVNNSYYVSKLCLTEFFNITSLKGPLVSSYGTLNISEQKVTVKEVEKSFKEQFPGRKFIMDVRDLDRLRNLSDPFSFRNYLSKEYKIKGNTAYQFWTFDGWWNIDGYNEHRGIDRLVYMPEKGIVGGSYDFYFRLSHNGFRVSDYRLWENILNEKVMTAEELK
;
A
#
# COMPACT_ATOMS: atom_id res chain seq x y z
N MET A 1 44.01 -46.26 27.61
CA MET A 1 43.05 -45.59 28.52
C MET A 1 42.73 -44.23 27.92
N LYS A 2 41.45 -44.00 27.57
CA LYS A 2 40.93 -42.86 26.80
C LYS A 2 41.16 -41.53 27.52
N LEU A 3 41.54 -40.45 26.81
CA LEU A 3 41.12 -39.10 27.20
C LEU A 3 40.89 -38.20 25.97
N MET A 4 39.62 -38.18 25.58
CA MET A 4 38.81 -37.16 24.90
C MET A 4 39.47 -36.01 24.12
N LYS A 5 39.16 -36.01 22.82
CA LYS A 5 38.96 -34.85 21.94
C LYS A 5 38.25 -33.70 22.66
N ARG A 6 38.89 -32.53 22.76
CA ARG A 6 38.19 -31.25 22.95
C ARG A 6 37.98 -30.63 21.57
N ILE A 7 36.83 -30.93 20.96
CA ILE A 7 36.29 -30.12 19.87
C ILE A 7 35.56 -28.97 20.56
N LEU A 8 36.13 -27.77 20.47
CA LEU A 8 35.51 -26.54 20.95
C LEU A 8 34.44 -26.15 19.92
N PHE A 9 33.17 -26.44 20.21
CA PHE A 9 32.05 -25.89 19.44
C PHE A 9 31.94 -24.39 19.79
N LEU A 10 32.51 -23.52 18.94
CA LEU A 10 32.14 -22.12 18.90
C LEU A 10 30.71 -22.04 18.32
N LEU A 11 29.72 -22.13 19.19
CA LEU A 11 28.37 -21.63 18.91
C LEU A 11 28.47 -20.11 18.81
N GLY A 12 28.74 -19.61 17.61
CA GLY A 12 28.55 -18.21 17.28
C GLY A 12 27.08 -17.88 17.47
N PHE A 13 26.75 -17.26 18.60
CA PHE A 13 25.54 -16.47 18.71
C PHE A 13 25.66 -15.35 17.66
N THR A 14 25.11 -15.56 16.48
CA THR A 14 24.76 -14.45 15.61
C THR A 14 23.68 -13.68 16.35
N PRO A 15 23.94 -12.45 16.85
CA PRO A 15 22.85 -11.64 17.37
C PRO A 15 21.85 -11.50 16.25
N CYS A 16 20.63 -11.98 16.48
CA CYS A 16 19.50 -11.67 15.63
C CYS A 16 19.41 -10.15 15.62
N LEU A 17 19.85 -9.53 14.53
CA LEU A 17 19.77 -8.08 14.34
C LEU A 17 18.27 -7.74 14.23
N ALA A 18 17.61 -7.57 15.36
CA ALA A 18 16.30 -6.98 15.42
C ALA A 18 16.49 -5.50 15.08
N PHE A 19 16.19 -5.13 13.84
CA PHE A 19 16.18 -3.72 13.46
C PHE A 19 15.14 -2.99 14.33
N PRO A 20 15.48 -1.81 14.87
CA PRO A 20 14.56 -1.06 15.72
C PRO A 20 13.33 -0.63 14.90
N GLN A 21 12.16 -1.08 15.33
CA GLN A 21 10.87 -0.74 14.76
C GLN A 21 10.65 0.78 14.84
N LYS A 22 10.35 1.42 13.71
CA LYS A 22 10.06 2.86 13.66
C LYS A 22 8.56 3.14 13.62
N TYR A 23 8.16 4.23 14.27
CA TYR A 23 6.76 4.58 14.47
C TYR A 23 6.46 6.01 14.04
N PHE A 24 5.44 6.17 13.21
CA PHE A 24 4.74 7.45 13.11
C PHE A 24 3.83 7.62 14.32
N PHE A 25 3.84 8.78 14.97
CA PHE A 25 2.86 9.11 16.01
C PHE A 25 1.79 10.04 15.44
N LEU A 26 0.54 9.56 15.38
CA LEU A 26 -0.56 10.23 14.69
C LEU A 26 -0.85 11.64 15.24
N ASP A 27 -0.77 11.82 16.56
CA ASP A 27 -1.03 13.13 17.17
C ASP A 27 0.07 14.14 16.80
N SER A 28 1.34 13.70 16.76
CA SER A 28 2.43 14.52 16.23
C SER A 28 2.24 14.85 14.76
N LEU A 29 1.84 13.87 13.94
CA LEU A 29 1.56 14.12 12.52
C LEU A 29 0.44 15.15 12.33
N LYS A 30 -0.66 15.06 13.09
CA LYS A 30 -1.77 16.02 13.05
C LYS A 30 -1.39 17.41 13.55
N THR A 31 -0.42 17.49 14.45
CA THR A 31 0.12 18.77 14.93
C THR A 31 1.02 19.40 13.87
N ASP A 32 1.81 18.59 13.17
CA ASP A 32 2.83 19.05 12.24
C ASP A 32 2.38 19.25 10.80
N PHE A 33 1.32 18.55 10.39
CA PHE A 33 0.83 18.45 9.02
C PHE A 33 -0.71 18.38 8.99
N LYS A 34 -1.30 18.74 7.85
CA LYS A 34 -2.71 18.42 7.58
C LYS A 34 -2.82 16.90 7.39
N VAL A 35 -3.74 16.26 8.11
CA VAL A 35 -3.99 14.82 8.01
C VAL A 35 -5.48 14.56 7.78
N GLU A 36 -5.83 14.02 6.61
CA GLU A 36 -7.19 13.55 6.31
C GLU A 36 -7.28 12.03 6.49
N THR A 37 -8.32 11.54 7.15
CA THR A 37 -8.47 10.11 7.47
C THR A 37 -9.74 9.56 6.87
N TYR A 38 -9.67 8.35 6.31
CA TYR A 38 -10.84 7.65 5.78
C TYR A 38 -10.84 6.17 6.15
N THR A 39 -12.02 5.60 6.16
CA THR A 39 -12.26 4.18 6.41
C THR A 39 -12.76 3.51 5.13
N LEU A 40 -12.11 2.43 4.72
CA LEU A 40 -12.50 1.62 3.56
C LEU A 40 -13.06 0.27 4.03
N ASP A 41 -14.25 -0.09 3.57
CA ASP A 41 -14.86 -1.41 3.81
C ASP A 41 -14.42 -2.41 2.72
N THR A 42 -13.84 -3.54 3.16
CA THR A 42 -13.25 -4.55 2.26
C THR A 42 -14.25 -5.59 1.76
N SER A 43 -15.51 -5.54 2.23
CA SER A 43 -16.50 -6.59 2.04
C SER A 43 -16.91 -6.75 0.58
N GLU A 44 -17.17 -5.65 -0.12
CA GLU A 44 -17.64 -5.70 -1.50
C GLU A 44 -16.54 -6.18 -2.45
N LEU A 45 -15.35 -5.58 -2.34
CA LEU A 45 -14.26 -5.84 -3.26
C LEU A 45 -13.66 -7.24 -3.06
N TYR A 46 -13.43 -7.63 -1.80
CA TYR A 46 -12.70 -8.85 -1.46
C TYR A 46 -13.55 -9.95 -0.81
N GLY A 47 -14.79 -9.66 -0.40
CA GLY A 47 -15.61 -10.62 0.36
C GLY A 47 -15.15 -10.79 1.81
N VAL A 48 -14.24 -9.93 2.29
CA VAL A 48 -13.68 -9.96 3.64
C VAL A 48 -14.30 -8.83 4.44
N ARG A 49 -14.96 -9.14 5.56
CA ARG A 49 -15.65 -8.12 6.39
C ARG A 49 -14.69 -7.46 7.38
N LYS A 50 -13.82 -6.58 6.87
CA LYS A 50 -12.85 -5.81 7.66
C LYS A 50 -12.84 -4.35 7.21
N ASN A 51 -12.23 -3.51 8.05
CA ASN A 51 -11.95 -2.13 7.72
C ASN A 51 -10.46 -1.92 7.50
N LEU A 52 -10.13 -1.04 6.58
CA LEU A 52 -8.80 -0.47 6.40
C LEU A 52 -8.89 1.03 6.68
N ASN A 53 -7.92 1.58 7.40
CA ASN A 53 -7.86 3.03 7.64
C ASN A 53 -6.72 3.65 6.83
N ILE A 54 -7.01 4.68 6.05
CA ILE A 54 -6.01 5.46 5.32
C ILE A 54 -5.86 6.85 5.94
N TYR A 55 -4.61 7.31 6.03
CA TYR A 55 -4.24 8.62 6.54
C TYR A 55 -3.42 9.34 5.48
N ASN A 56 -3.98 10.43 4.95
CA ASN A 56 -3.35 11.31 3.98
C ASN A 56 -2.58 12.40 4.73
N VAL A 57 -1.26 12.24 4.86
CA VAL A 57 -0.40 13.23 5.49
C VAL A 57 0.11 14.19 4.40
N TYR A 58 -0.32 15.45 4.45
CA TYR A 58 0.07 16.47 3.48
C TYR A 58 1.37 17.16 3.88
N LEU A 59 2.41 16.96 3.07
CA LEU A 59 3.70 17.66 3.22
C LEU A 59 3.71 19.00 2.48
N SER A 60 2.90 19.07 1.42
CA SER A 60 2.56 20.26 0.64
C SER A 60 1.18 20.02 0.03
N PRO A 61 0.56 21.00 -0.64
CA PRO A 61 -0.69 20.78 -1.37
C PRO A 61 -0.64 19.65 -2.40
N ASN A 62 0.54 19.33 -2.91
CA ASN A 62 0.76 18.36 -3.99
C ASN A 62 1.47 17.08 -3.54
N HIS A 63 1.87 16.97 -2.27
CA HIS A 63 2.68 15.87 -1.77
C HIS A 63 1.95 15.16 -0.63
N ILE A 64 1.55 13.91 -0.88
CA ILE A 64 0.85 13.06 0.10
C ILE A 64 1.74 11.89 0.48
N LEU A 65 2.04 11.77 1.77
CA LEU A 65 2.48 10.52 2.37
C LEU A 65 1.23 9.77 2.84
N LEU A 66 0.95 8.64 2.21
CA LEU A 66 -0.20 7.79 2.52
C LEU A 66 0.22 6.73 3.53
N LEU A 67 -0.45 6.69 4.67
CA LEU A 67 -0.33 5.60 5.64
C LEU A 67 -1.61 4.76 5.59
N SER A 68 -1.50 3.49 5.25
CA SER A 68 -2.62 2.55 5.16
C SER A 68 -2.49 1.48 6.24
N VAL A 69 -3.32 1.56 7.28
CA VAL A 69 -3.39 0.54 8.34
C VAL A 69 -4.23 -0.62 7.82
N LEU A 70 -3.53 -1.68 7.41
CA LEU A 70 -4.12 -2.86 6.79
C LEU A 70 -4.79 -3.74 7.86
N PRO A 71 -5.90 -4.41 7.53
CA PRO A 71 -6.61 -5.22 8.50
C PRO A 71 -5.87 -6.49 8.84
N ASP A 72 -5.96 -6.93 10.09
CA ASP A 72 -5.45 -8.24 10.45
C ASP A 72 -6.27 -9.34 9.74
N LEU A 73 -5.59 -10.11 8.91
CA LEU A 73 -6.17 -11.20 8.11
C LEU A 73 -5.95 -12.57 8.74
N ASP A 74 -5.34 -12.65 9.94
CA ASP A 74 -5.22 -13.90 10.66
C ASP A 74 -6.61 -14.35 11.16
N GLU A 75 -7.02 -15.53 10.71
CA GLU A 75 -8.38 -16.07 10.79
C GLU A 75 -8.73 -16.65 12.17
N SER A 76 -7.86 -16.46 13.17
CA SER A 76 -8.14 -16.85 14.56
C SER A 76 -9.28 -16.03 15.21
N ILE A 77 -9.75 -14.96 14.56
CA ILE A 77 -11.04 -14.34 14.86
C ILE A 77 -12.12 -15.10 14.10
N LEU A 78 -12.76 -16.00 14.85
CA LEU A 78 -13.74 -17.03 14.48
C LEU A 78 -14.65 -16.70 13.27
N PRO A 79 -14.83 -17.66 12.33
CA PRO A 79 -15.86 -17.57 11.30
C PRO A 79 -17.24 -17.71 11.97
N ARG A 80 -17.81 -16.58 12.44
CA ARG A 80 -19.21 -16.34 12.87
C ARG A 80 -19.38 -15.11 13.76
N THR A 81 -18.32 -14.40 14.13
CA THR A 81 -18.42 -13.12 14.82
C THR A 81 -18.52 -11.98 13.80
N ASP A 82 -19.45 -11.06 14.01
CA ASP A 82 -19.57 -9.77 13.31
C ASP A 82 -18.42 -8.80 13.63
N GLU A 83 -17.47 -9.24 14.44
CA GLU A 83 -16.28 -8.50 14.84
C GLU A 83 -15.37 -8.22 13.64
N ARG A 84 -15.26 -6.93 13.28
CA ARG A 84 -14.33 -6.41 12.26
C ARG A 84 -12.84 -6.59 12.62
N GLY A 85 -12.51 -7.33 13.69
CA GLY A 85 -11.17 -7.49 14.25
C GLY A 85 -10.52 -6.17 14.65
N GLN A 86 -9.46 -6.23 15.45
CA GLN A 86 -8.68 -5.04 15.79
C GLN A 86 -7.39 -5.00 14.97
N ASN A 87 -7.25 -3.98 14.12
CA ASN A 87 -6.02 -3.67 13.36
C ASN A 87 -4.92 -3.05 14.24
N TRP A 88 -5.22 -2.91 15.53
CA TRP A 88 -4.48 -2.18 16.53
C TRP A 88 -4.22 -3.09 17.72
N THR A 89 -3.10 -2.88 18.38
CA THR A 89 -2.72 -3.56 19.63
C THR A 89 -2.37 -2.52 20.68
N VAL A 90 -2.66 -2.81 21.95
CA VAL A 90 -2.29 -1.92 23.05
C VAL A 90 -0.77 -1.80 23.11
N LEU A 91 -0.29 -0.57 23.29
CA LEU A 91 1.12 -0.23 23.34
C LEU A 91 1.44 0.39 24.71
N ASP A 92 2.48 -0.13 25.35
CA ASP A 92 3.11 0.52 26.49
C ASP A 92 4.05 1.62 25.99
N PHE A 93 3.53 2.83 25.87
CA PHE A 93 4.22 3.96 25.23
C PHE A 93 5.47 4.40 26.01
N GLU A 94 5.48 4.26 27.33
CA GLU A 94 6.61 4.64 28.19
C GLU A 94 7.85 3.76 27.96
N LYS A 95 7.67 2.57 27.36
CA LYS A 95 8.77 1.68 26.97
C LYS A 95 9.38 2.01 25.61
N LEU A 96 8.77 2.90 24.83
CA LEU A 96 9.32 3.29 23.54
C LEU A 96 10.42 4.31 23.71
N SER A 97 11.51 4.10 22.97
CA SER A 97 12.56 5.10 22.90
C SER A 97 12.15 6.26 22.00
N LYS A 98 12.56 7.48 22.36
CA LYS A 98 12.17 8.68 21.61
C LYS A 98 12.69 8.66 20.17
N GLU A 99 13.85 8.07 19.94
CA GLU A 99 14.45 7.88 18.61
C GLU A 99 13.71 6.87 17.72
N ASP A 100 12.79 6.06 18.29
CA ASP A 100 11.93 5.17 17.51
C ASP A 100 10.71 5.88 16.95
N ILE A 101 10.37 7.04 17.51
CA ILE A 101 9.31 7.91 17.01
C ILE A 101 9.88 8.79 15.90
N ILE A 102 9.30 8.67 14.70
CA ILE A 102 9.69 9.43 13.52
C ILE A 102 9.34 10.90 13.74
N SER A 103 10.36 11.75 13.81
CA SER A 103 10.22 13.19 13.96
C SER A 103 9.76 13.86 12.66
N LYS A 104 9.23 15.09 12.77
CA LYS A 104 8.88 15.93 11.61
C LYS A 104 9.99 16.04 10.55
N SER A 105 11.23 16.25 11.00
CA SER A 105 12.38 16.36 10.09
C SER A 105 12.63 15.05 9.35
N LYS A 106 12.49 13.92 10.04
CA LYS A 106 12.64 12.60 9.43
C LYS A 106 11.52 12.29 8.43
N VAL A 107 10.27 12.70 8.69
CA VAL A 107 9.18 12.60 7.70
C VAL A 107 9.55 13.36 6.41
N LYS A 108 10.04 14.60 6.55
CA LYS A 108 10.46 15.42 5.41
C LYS A 108 11.63 14.79 4.66
N GLU A 109 12.58 14.17 5.35
CA GLU A 109 13.72 13.46 4.75
C GLU A 109 13.25 12.27 3.91
N ILE A 110 12.39 11.40 4.48
CA ILE A 110 11.80 10.25 3.77
C ILE A 110 11.11 10.71 2.49
N VAL A 111 10.27 11.75 2.60
CA VAL A 111 9.51 12.26 1.45
C VAL A 111 10.42 12.92 0.41
N SER A 112 11.47 13.63 0.83
CA SER A 112 12.43 14.25 -0.09
C SER A 112 13.17 13.18 -0.90
N ASP A 113 13.59 12.09 -0.27
CA ASP A 113 14.21 10.96 -0.96
C ASP A 113 13.24 10.31 -1.97
N TRP A 114 11.97 10.15 -1.59
CA TRP A 114 10.95 9.57 -2.47
C TRP A 114 10.59 10.50 -3.62
N LEU A 115 10.59 11.82 -3.42
CA LEU A 115 10.34 12.79 -4.48
C LEU A 115 11.42 12.75 -5.58
N VAL A 116 12.67 12.49 -5.22
CA VAL A 116 13.80 12.41 -6.18
C VAL A 116 13.75 11.12 -7.00
N SER A 117 13.41 9.99 -6.38
CA SER A 117 13.47 8.67 -7.02
C SER A 117 12.43 7.70 -6.48
N ASN A 118 11.14 7.97 -6.71
CA ASN A 118 10.07 7.06 -6.26
C ASN A 118 10.08 5.77 -7.08
N THR A 119 10.10 4.63 -6.41
CA THR A 119 10.02 3.30 -7.04
C THR A 119 9.16 2.35 -6.19
N PRO A 120 8.64 1.25 -6.74
CA PRO A 120 7.87 0.26 -5.96
C PRO A 120 8.59 -0.27 -4.71
N GLU A 121 9.92 -0.44 -4.76
CA GLU A 121 10.77 -0.91 -3.65
C GLU A 121 10.87 0.08 -2.49
N LYS A 122 10.56 1.36 -2.73
CA LYS A 122 10.58 2.36 -1.66
C LYS A 122 9.42 2.20 -0.69
N LYS A 123 8.32 1.53 -1.08
CA LYS A 123 7.18 1.29 -0.19
C LYS A 123 7.63 0.55 1.07
N ARG A 124 7.01 0.89 2.21
CA ARG A 124 7.44 0.39 3.52
C ARG A 124 6.29 -0.24 4.27
N LEU A 125 6.49 -1.48 4.74
CA LEU A 125 5.61 -2.16 5.70
C LEU A 125 6.22 -2.23 7.11
N ASP A 126 7.48 -1.83 7.24
CA ASP A 126 8.25 -1.84 8.48
C ASP A 126 8.02 -0.58 9.33
N PHE A 127 7.27 0.41 8.86
CA PHE A 127 6.80 1.52 9.68
C PHE A 127 5.45 1.17 10.31
N LYS A 128 5.27 1.54 11.58
CA LYS A 128 3.98 1.40 12.28
C LYS A 128 3.40 2.76 12.63
N LEU A 129 2.09 2.82 12.81
CA LEU A 129 1.37 4.01 13.25
C LEU A 129 0.95 3.83 14.71
N ILE A 130 1.24 4.82 15.54
CA ILE A 130 0.76 4.92 16.92
C ILE A 130 -0.35 5.95 16.97
N LYS A 131 -1.42 5.64 17.71
CA LYS A 131 -2.46 6.60 18.06
C LYS A 131 -2.74 6.57 19.56
N LYS A 132 -3.15 7.72 20.10
CA LYS A 132 -3.69 7.82 21.45
C LYS A 132 -5.22 7.83 21.37
N VAL A 133 -5.86 7.03 22.21
CA VAL A 133 -7.32 7.06 22.41
C VAL A 133 -7.56 7.11 23.91
N ASN A 134 -8.16 8.20 24.38
CA ASN A 134 -8.27 8.53 25.80
C ASN A 134 -6.88 8.51 26.48
N ASN A 135 -6.68 7.65 27.48
CA ASN A 135 -5.43 7.52 28.22
C ASN A 135 -4.58 6.32 27.77
N SER A 136 -4.94 5.65 26.67
CA SER A 136 -4.23 4.47 26.19
C SER A 136 -3.64 4.69 24.80
N TYR A 137 -2.49 4.07 24.57
CA TYR A 137 -1.79 4.10 23.29
C TYR A 137 -2.01 2.78 22.55
N TYR A 138 -2.13 2.89 21.23
CA TYR A 138 -2.33 1.76 20.35
C TYR A 138 -1.38 1.84 19.17
N VAL A 139 -0.87 0.69 18.74
CA VAL A 139 0.01 0.58 17.58
C VAL A 139 -0.62 -0.32 16.51
N SER A 140 -0.52 0.10 15.25
CA SER A 140 -0.99 -0.68 14.11
C SER A 140 -0.25 -2.00 14.02
N LYS A 141 -0.97 -3.10 13.73
CA LYS A 141 -0.35 -4.40 13.45
C LYS A 141 0.50 -4.35 12.19
N LEU A 142 -0.07 -3.79 11.12
CA LEU A 142 0.57 -3.59 9.83
C LEU A 142 0.18 -2.22 9.26
N CYS A 143 1.16 -1.49 8.74
CA CYS A 143 0.94 -0.19 8.11
C CYS A 143 1.79 -0.09 6.86
N LEU A 144 1.13 0.09 5.71
CA LEU A 144 1.78 0.38 4.44
C LEU A 144 1.99 1.88 4.31
N THR A 145 3.22 2.29 4.03
CA THR A 145 3.61 3.68 3.77
C THR A 145 3.98 3.85 2.31
N GLU A 146 3.31 4.79 1.65
CA GLU A 146 3.47 5.11 0.23
C GLU A 146 3.48 6.63 0.03
N PHE A 147 3.98 7.09 -1.12
CA PHE A 147 3.99 8.51 -1.45
C PHE A 147 3.52 8.79 -2.84
N PHE A 148 2.77 9.89 -2.92
CA PHE A 148 2.15 10.37 -4.13
C PHE A 148 2.44 11.85 -4.34
N ASN A 149 2.95 12.16 -5.52
CA ASN A 149 3.04 13.53 -6.04
C ASN A 149 1.82 13.81 -6.91
N ILE A 150 1.16 14.95 -6.75
CA ILE A 150 -0.02 15.35 -7.51
C ILE A 150 0.39 16.41 -8.52
N THR A 151 -0.02 16.24 -9.77
CA THR A 151 0.33 17.19 -10.82
C THR A 151 -0.76 17.31 -11.88
N SER A 152 -0.58 18.27 -12.78
CA SER A 152 -1.47 18.56 -13.92
C SER A 152 -0.62 18.73 -15.19
N LEU A 153 0.31 17.82 -15.43
CA LEU A 153 1.17 17.84 -16.61
C LEU A 153 0.33 17.56 -17.85
N LYS A 154 0.51 18.39 -18.87
CA LYS A 154 -0.10 18.18 -20.19
C LYS A 154 0.90 17.44 -21.09
N GLY A 155 0.36 16.69 -22.05
CA GLY A 155 1.18 16.07 -23.10
C GLY A 155 2.07 17.11 -23.81
N PRO A 156 3.24 16.72 -24.33
CA PRO A 156 3.77 15.36 -24.42
C PRO A 156 4.51 14.87 -23.16
N LEU A 157 4.46 15.62 -22.04
CA LEU A 157 5.09 15.20 -20.80
C LEU A 157 4.33 14.00 -20.18
N VAL A 158 5.08 13.00 -19.73
CA VAL A 158 4.55 11.81 -19.04
C VAL A 158 4.94 11.83 -17.57
N SER A 159 4.04 11.35 -16.73
CA SER A 159 4.24 11.24 -15.29
C SER A 159 5.17 10.08 -14.94
N SER A 160 6.03 10.28 -13.95
CA SER A 160 6.82 9.20 -13.35
C SER A 160 5.99 8.37 -12.36
N TYR A 161 6.53 7.24 -11.92
CA TYR A 161 5.90 6.41 -10.90
C TYR A 161 5.58 7.19 -9.61
N GLY A 162 4.43 6.89 -9.00
CA GLY A 162 3.95 7.57 -7.80
C GLY A 162 3.47 9.00 -8.06
N THR A 163 3.22 9.37 -9.31
CA THR A 163 2.64 10.67 -9.66
C THR A 163 1.19 10.52 -10.13
N LEU A 164 0.27 11.21 -9.45
CA LEU A 164 -1.14 11.31 -9.81
C LEU A 164 -1.34 12.53 -10.71
N ASN A 165 -1.22 12.35 -12.03
CA ASN A 165 -1.44 13.41 -13.01
C ASN A 165 -2.93 13.54 -13.38
N ILE A 166 -3.60 14.55 -12.84
CA ILE A 166 -5.04 14.76 -13.05
C ILE A 166 -5.39 15.36 -14.42
N SER A 167 -4.39 15.78 -15.20
CA SER A 167 -4.57 16.31 -16.56
C SER A 167 -4.13 15.36 -17.66
N GLU A 168 -3.73 14.14 -17.31
CA GLU A 168 -3.35 13.12 -18.29
C GLU A 168 -4.56 12.65 -19.10
N GLN A 169 -4.30 12.16 -20.30
CA GLN A 169 -5.30 11.38 -21.03
C GLN A 169 -5.76 10.19 -20.18
N LYS A 170 -7.07 9.99 -20.14
CA LYS A 170 -7.66 8.84 -19.45
C LYS A 170 -7.35 7.57 -20.24
N VAL A 171 -6.77 6.59 -19.58
CA VAL A 171 -6.43 5.28 -20.15
C VAL A 171 -6.86 4.21 -19.15
N THR A 172 -7.57 3.21 -19.64
CA THR A 172 -8.07 2.08 -18.85
C THR A 172 -7.12 0.88 -18.89
N VAL A 173 -7.25 -0.02 -17.92
CA VAL A 173 -6.52 -1.30 -17.89
C VAL A 173 -6.79 -2.10 -19.17
N LYS A 174 -8.04 -2.12 -19.65
CA LYS A 174 -8.45 -2.86 -20.87
C LYS A 174 -7.78 -2.30 -22.14
N GLU A 175 -7.63 -0.98 -22.24
CA GLU A 175 -6.94 -0.35 -23.37
C GLU A 175 -5.45 -0.69 -23.38
N VAL A 176 -4.79 -0.65 -22.21
CA VAL A 176 -3.39 -1.05 -22.10
C VAL A 176 -3.22 -2.54 -22.34
N GLU A 177 -4.09 -3.39 -21.82
CA GLU A 177 -4.05 -4.85 -22.07
C GLU A 177 -4.16 -5.14 -23.58
N LYS A 178 -5.11 -4.50 -24.27
CA LYS A 178 -5.29 -4.64 -25.72
C LYS A 178 -4.02 -4.22 -26.46
N SER A 179 -3.51 -3.01 -26.18
CA SER A 179 -2.32 -2.48 -26.83
C SER A 179 -1.08 -3.32 -26.54
N PHE A 180 -0.94 -3.83 -25.31
CA PHE A 180 0.15 -4.72 -24.92
C PHE A 180 0.13 -6.01 -25.74
N LYS A 181 -1.03 -6.64 -25.89
CA LYS A 181 -1.16 -7.89 -26.69
C LYS A 181 -0.87 -7.67 -28.18
N GLU A 182 -1.20 -6.50 -28.72
CA GLU A 182 -0.91 -6.12 -30.10
C GLU A 182 0.60 -5.87 -30.32
N GLN A 183 1.25 -5.18 -29.39
CA GLN A 183 2.67 -4.82 -29.48
C GLN A 183 3.63 -5.95 -29.09
N PHE A 184 3.18 -6.85 -28.21
CA PHE A 184 3.95 -7.99 -27.73
C PHE A 184 3.21 -9.33 -27.96
N PRO A 185 3.01 -9.75 -29.22
CA PRO A 185 2.36 -11.02 -29.52
C PRO A 185 3.03 -12.19 -28.80
N GLY A 186 2.23 -13.04 -28.15
CA GLY A 186 2.72 -14.20 -27.40
C GLY A 186 3.16 -13.91 -25.96
N ARG A 187 3.31 -12.63 -25.56
CA ARG A 187 3.52 -12.28 -24.16
C ARG A 187 2.19 -12.17 -23.42
N LYS A 188 2.18 -12.68 -22.20
CA LYS A 188 1.05 -12.55 -21.28
C LYS A 188 1.05 -11.17 -20.65
N PHE A 189 -0.14 -10.63 -20.39
CA PHE A 189 -0.26 -9.30 -19.83
C PHE A 189 0.20 -9.31 -18.37
N ILE A 190 1.16 -8.45 -18.03
CA ILE A 190 1.90 -8.53 -16.75
C ILE A 190 1.05 -8.31 -15.49
N MET A 191 -0.14 -7.72 -15.63
CA MET A 191 -1.07 -7.54 -14.50
C MET A 191 -2.06 -8.69 -14.34
N ASP A 192 -2.14 -9.62 -15.31
CA ASP A 192 -3.07 -10.75 -15.24
C ASP A 192 -2.61 -11.74 -14.17
N VAL A 193 -3.22 -11.63 -12.99
CA VAL A 193 -2.88 -12.42 -11.81
C VAL A 193 -3.14 -13.92 -11.99
N ARG A 194 -3.97 -14.30 -12.98
CA ARG A 194 -4.27 -15.71 -13.28
C ARG A 194 -3.12 -16.40 -14.01
N ASP A 195 -2.23 -15.63 -14.62
CA ASP A 195 -1.10 -16.18 -15.35
C ASP A 195 0.08 -16.45 -14.41
N LEU A 196 0.84 -17.52 -14.68
CA LEU A 196 2.05 -17.84 -13.94
C LEU A 196 3.25 -17.02 -14.44
N ASP A 197 3.23 -16.59 -15.71
CA ASP A 197 4.25 -15.74 -16.33
C ASP A 197 4.02 -14.24 -16.05
N ARG A 198 3.25 -13.92 -15.00
CA ARG A 198 2.90 -12.56 -14.56
C ARG A 198 4.05 -11.78 -13.91
N LEU A 199 5.25 -12.35 -13.91
CA LEU A 199 6.40 -11.76 -13.24
C LEU A 199 6.85 -10.48 -13.93
N ARG A 200 7.14 -9.47 -13.12
CA ARG A 200 7.71 -8.20 -13.53
C ARG A 200 9.11 -8.44 -14.10
N ASN A 201 9.34 -7.98 -15.32
CA ASN A 201 10.68 -8.00 -15.93
C ASN A 201 11.25 -6.58 -15.96
N LEU A 202 12.36 -6.37 -15.23
CA LEU A 202 13.06 -5.08 -15.17
C LEU A 202 13.67 -4.65 -16.51
N SER A 203 13.88 -5.58 -17.44
CA SER A 203 14.37 -5.30 -18.79
C SER A 203 13.26 -4.89 -19.77
N ASP A 204 12.01 -4.79 -19.30
CA ASP A 204 10.91 -4.35 -20.17
C ASP A 204 11.10 -2.89 -20.63
N PRO A 205 10.86 -2.60 -21.93
CA PRO A 205 11.14 -1.29 -22.52
C PRO A 205 10.07 -0.23 -22.22
N PHE A 206 9.23 -0.45 -21.21
CA PHE A 206 8.11 0.43 -20.84
C PHE A 206 8.18 0.83 -19.37
N SER A 207 7.58 1.97 -19.04
CA SER A 207 7.61 2.53 -17.69
C SER A 207 6.45 2.04 -16.82
N PHE A 208 6.76 1.59 -15.61
CA PHE A 208 5.76 1.38 -14.56
C PHE A 208 5.31 2.74 -14.00
N ARG A 209 4.00 3.01 -13.99
CA ARG A 209 3.45 4.31 -13.56
C ARG A 209 1.97 4.25 -13.22
N ASN A 210 1.47 5.33 -12.65
CA ASN A 210 0.05 5.53 -12.40
C ASN A 210 -0.62 6.14 -13.63
N TYR A 211 -1.71 5.52 -14.08
CA TYR A 211 -2.56 6.01 -15.16
C TYR A 211 -3.85 6.58 -14.59
N LEU A 212 -4.27 7.75 -15.07
CA LEU A 212 -5.62 8.25 -14.85
C LEU A 212 -6.58 7.41 -15.70
N SER A 213 -7.63 6.84 -15.11
CA SER A 213 -8.63 6.03 -15.83
C SER A 213 -9.99 6.72 -15.93
N LYS A 214 -10.45 7.34 -14.84
CA LYS A 214 -11.79 7.92 -14.76
C LYS A 214 -11.77 9.25 -14.03
N GLU A 215 -12.75 10.07 -14.36
CA GLU A 215 -13.09 11.28 -13.62
C GLU A 215 -14.60 11.27 -13.42
N TYR A 216 -15.04 11.48 -12.19
CA TYR A 216 -16.46 11.48 -11.83
C TYR A 216 -16.70 12.36 -10.61
N LYS A 217 -17.95 12.44 -10.15
CA LYS A 217 -18.34 13.26 -9.00
C LYS A 217 -18.69 12.38 -7.80
N ILE A 218 -18.19 12.73 -6.61
CA ILE A 218 -18.60 12.17 -5.32
C ILE A 218 -19.11 13.34 -4.47
N LYS A 219 -20.39 13.33 -4.09
CA LYS A 219 -21.05 14.43 -3.36
C LYS A 219 -20.74 15.81 -3.98
N GLY A 220 -20.86 15.93 -5.30
CA GLY A 220 -20.60 17.16 -6.08
C GLY A 220 -19.12 17.51 -6.34
N ASN A 221 -18.18 16.86 -5.65
CA ASN A 221 -16.74 17.12 -5.78
C ASN A 221 -16.11 16.23 -6.84
N THR A 222 -15.14 16.75 -7.60
CA THR A 222 -14.42 15.94 -8.61
C THR A 222 -13.55 14.88 -7.94
N ALA A 223 -13.63 13.66 -8.43
CA ALA A 223 -12.83 12.52 -8.05
C ALA A 223 -12.12 11.96 -9.29
N TYR A 224 -10.84 11.67 -9.14
CA TYR A 224 -9.96 11.13 -10.18
C TYR A 224 -9.54 9.73 -9.78
N GLN A 225 -9.83 8.75 -10.61
CA GLN A 225 -9.47 7.36 -10.36
C GLN A 225 -8.22 6.99 -11.15
N PHE A 226 -7.25 6.42 -10.43
CA PHE A 226 -5.98 5.97 -10.97
C PHE A 226 -5.82 4.46 -10.81
N TRP A 227 -4.99 3.88 -11.66
CA TRP A 227 -4.48 2.51 -11.51
C TRP A 227 -2.99 2.48 -11.80
N THR A 228 -2.27 1.53 -11.20
CA THR A 228 -0.83 1.39 -11.33
C THR A 228 -0.51 0.27 -12.32
N PHE A 229 0.18 0.61 -13.40
CA PHE A 229 0.76 -0.39 -14.30
C PHE A 229 2.06 -0.90 -13.69
N ASP A 230 1.99 -2.05 -13.04
CA ASP A 230 3.13 -2.80 -12.51
C ASP A 230 2.84 -4.30 -12.54
N GLY A 231 3.90 -5.11 -12.64
CA GLY A 231 3.81 -6.57 -12.65
C GLY A 231 3.76 -7.18 -11.25
N TRP A 232 3.83 -8.50 -11.17
CA TRP A 232 3.97 -9.22 -9.90
C TRP A 232 5.45 -9.51 -9.64
N TRP A 233 5.89 -9.31 -8.41
CA TRP A 233 7.30 -9.37 -8.02
C TRP A 233 7.72 -10.77 -7.59
N ASN A 234 6.81 -11.49 -6.93
CA ASN A 234 7.06 -12.81 -6.41
C ASN A 234 5.97 -13.77 -6.88
N ILE A 235 6.36 -15.01 -7.18
CA ILE A 235 5.42 -16.10 -7.45
C ILE A 235 4.61 -16.39 -6.18
N ASP A 236 5.35 -16.51 -5.05
CA ASP A 236 4.86 -16.85 -3.72
C ASP A 236 5.02 -15.67 -2.75
N GLY A 237 4.11 -15.58 -1.78
CA GLY A 237 4.14 -14.53 -0.76
C GLY A 237 3.53 -13.20 -1.20
N TYR A 238 3.54 -12.25 -0.25
CA TYR A 238 2.99 -10.93 -0.50
C TYR A 238 3.81 -10.20 -1.59
N ASN A 239 3.09 -9.40 -2.37
CA ASN A 239 3.65 -8.59 -3.44
C ASN A 239 3.54 -7.11 -3.03
N GLU A 240 4.09 -6.76 -1.87
CA GLU A 240 3.94 -5.45 -1.22
C GLU A 240 4.39 -4.26 -2.08
N HIS A 241 5.31 -4.50 -3.01
CA HIS A 241 5.75 -3.57 -4.03
C HIS A 241 4.57 -3.00 -4.86
N ARG A 242 3.48 -3.76 -5.01
CA ARG A 242 2.25 -3.29 -5.67
C ARG A 242 1.51 -2.23 -4.86
N GLY A 243 1.51 -2.34 -3.53
CA GLY A 243 0.89 -1.38 -2.62
C GLY A 243 -0.59 -1.12 -2.94
N ILE A 244 -0.99 0.16 -2.95
CA ILE A 244 -2.31 0.55 -3.45
C ILE A 244 -2.36 0.48 -4.99
N ASP A 245 -3.05 -0.54 -5.51
CA ASP A 245 -3.05 -0.89 -6.94
C ASP A 245 -3.90 0.07 -7.79
N ARG A 246 -5.07 0.43 -7.26
CA ARG A 246 -6.03 1.36 -7.86
C ARG A 246 -6.57 2.24 -6.75
N LEU A 247 -6.70 3.53 -7.02
CA LEU A 247 -7.03 4.53 -6.01
C LEU A 247 -7.92 5.64 -6.55
N VAL A 248 -8.59 6.35 -5.64
CA VAL A 248 -9.39 7.52 -5.95
C VAL A 248 -8.81 8.71 -5.21
N TYR A 249 -8.41 9.74 -5.95
CA TYR A 249 -7.94 11.00 -5.42
C TYR A 249 -9.00 12.09 -5.62
N MET A 250 -9.25 12.87 -4.58
CA MET A 250 -10.08 14.07 -4.61
C MET A 250 -9.24 15.27 -4.16
N PRO A 251 -9.20 16.38 -4.93
CA PRO A 251 -8.56 17.61 -4.49
C PRO A 251 -9.02 18.01 -3.09
N GLU A 252 -8.08 18.52 -2.28
CA GLU A 252 -8.26 18.94 -0.87
C GLU A 252 -8.64 17.85 0.15
N LYS A 253 -9.16 16.72 -0.32
CA LYS A 253 -9.56 15.56 0.50
C LYS A 253 -8.51 14.44 0.51
N GLY A 254 -7.75 14.30 -0.57
CA GLY A 254 -6.66 13.34 -0.69
C GLY A 254 -7.09 12.05 -1.36
N ILE A 255 -6.37 10.98 -1.07
CA ILE A 255 -6.74 9.63 -1.48
C ILE A 255 -7.89 9.18 -0.56
N VAL A 256 -9.04 8.89 -1.17
CA VAL A 256 -10.31 8.57 -0.49
C VAL A 256 -10.84 7.19 -0.87
N GLY A 257 -10.07 6.45 -1.66
CA GLY A 257 -10.44 5.12 -2.13
C GLY A 257 -9.23 4.35 -2.60
N GLY A 258 -9.31 3.03 -2.53
CA GLY A 258 -8.15 2.17 -2.72
C GLY A 258 -8.50 0.71 -2.97
N SER A 259 -7.52 -0.02 -3.49
CA SER A 259 -7.49 -1.48 -3.58
C SER A 259 -6.07 -1.96 -3.26
N TYR A 260 -5.96 -3.06 -2.54
CA TYR A 260 -4.72 -3.63 -2.01
C TYR A 260 -4.67 -5.11 -2.38
N ASP A 261 -4.67 -5.41 -3.69
CA ASP A 261 -4.89 -6.78 -4.17
C ASP A 261 -3.80 -7.72 -3.69
N PHE A 262 -2.55 -7.24 -3.60
CA PHE A 262 -1.44 -8.02 -3.06
C PHE A 262 -1.74 -8.57 -1.66
N TYR A 263 -2.45 -7.79 -0.82
CA TYR A 263 -2.68 -8.11 0.58
C TYR A 263 -3.82 -9.10 0.77
N PHE A 264 -4.88 -8.98 -0.04
CA PHE A 264 -6.06 -9.84 0.08
C PHE A 264 -5.97 -11.11 -0.78
N ARG A 265 -4.97 -11.26 -1.65
CA ARG A 265 -4.81 -12.44 -2.50
C ARG A 265 -4.54 -13.72 -1.70
N LEU A 266 -3.56 -13.70 -0.79
CA LEU A 266 -3.06 -14.91 -0.11
C LEU A 266 -3.62 -15.07 1.30
N SER A 267 -3.80 -16.32 1.72
CA SER A 267 -4.14 -16.81 3.07
C SER A 267 -3.15 -17.89 3.51
N HIS A 268 -3.20 -18.29 4.79
CA HIS A 268 -2.38 -19.39 5.32
C HIS A 268 -2.60 -20.72 4.58
N ASN A 269 -3.79 -20.94 3.97
CA ASN A 269 -4.18 -22.20 3.31
C ASN A 269 -4.33 -22.07 1.78
N GLY A 270 -3.73 -21.04 1.16
CA GLY A 270 -3.86 -20.78 -0.29
C GLY A 270 -4.43 -19.40 -0.58
N PHE A 271 -5.38 -19.28 -1.52
CA PHE A 271 -5.94 -17.98 -1.91
C PHE A 271 -7.14 -17.59 -1.05
N ARG A 272 -7.11 -16.39 -0.44
CA ARG A 272 -8.29 -15.81 0.22
C ARG A 272 -9.30 -15.28 -0.80
N VAL A 273 -8.79 -14.70 -1.89
CA VAL A 273 -9.59 -14.22 -3.02
C VAL A 273 -9.08 -14.91 -4.27
N SER A 274 -9.97 -15.56 -5.02
CA SER A 274 -9.58 -16.24 -6.26
C SER A 274 -8.96 -15.28 -7.27
N ASP A 275 -7.94 -15.73 -8.00
CA ASP A 275 -7.28 -14.96 -9.05
C ASP A 275 -8.26 -14.49 -10.14
N TYR A 276 -9.31 -15.25 -10.45
CA TYR A 276 -10.38 -14.81 -11.37
C TYR A 276 -11.15 -13.58 -10.86
N ARG A 277 -11.58 -13.58 -9.60
CA ARG A 277 -12.25 -12.42 -8.98
C ARG A 277 -11.33 -11.22 -8.89
N LEU A 278 -10.06 -11.42 -8.52
CA LEU A 278 -9.07 -10.34 -8.49
C LEU A 278 -8.87 -9.75 -9.89
N TRP A 279 -8.73 -10.59 -10.90
CA TRP A 279 -8.58 -10.14 -12.28
C TRP A 279 -9.81 -9.38 -12.78
N GLU A 280 -11.02 -9.84 -12.48
CA GLU A 280 -12.25 -9.10 -12.80
C GLU A 280 -12.29 -7.74 -12.09
N ASN A 281 -11.82 -7.65 -10.84
CA ASN A 281 -11.70 -6.40 -10.13
C ASN A 281 -10.66 -5.47 -10.78
N ILE A 282 -9.52 -6.02 -11.23
CA ILE A 282 -8.46 -5.29 -11.93
C ILE A 282 -8.96 -4.74 -13.27
N LEU A 283 -9.53 -5.61 -14.12
CA LEU A 283 -10.04 -5.23 -15.45
C LEU A 283 -11.14 -4.18 -15.42
N ASN A 284 -12.00 -4.23 -14.40
CA ASN A 284 -13.09 -3.27 -14.25
C ASN A 284 -12.70 -2.08 -13.34
N GLU A 285 -11.43 -2.04 -12.91
CA GLU A 285 -10.83 -1.02 -12.07
C GLU A 285 -11.65 -0.74 -10.80
N LYS A 286 -12.13 -1.80 -10.15
CA LYS A 286 -12.94 -1.65 -8.92
C LYS A 286 -12.06 -1.18 -7.77
N VAL A 287 -12.62 -0.29 -6.95
CA VAL A 287 -11.97 0.33 -5.79
C VAL A 287 -12.94 0.39 -4.64
N MET A 288 -12.43 0.30 -3.42
CA MET A 288 -13.19 0.67 -2.22
C MET A 288 -13.25 2.20 -2.16
N THR A 289 -14.39 2.76 -1.76
CA THR A 289 -14.55 4.20 -1.51
C THR A 289 -14.82 4.43 -0.04
N ALA A 290 -14.28 5.53 0.51
CA ALA A 290 -14.42 5.94 1.89
C ALA A 290 -15.88 5.92 2.37
N GLU A 291 -16.12 5.28 3.53
CA GLU A 291 -17.44 5.26 4.18
C GLU A 291 -17.95 6.67 4.49
N GLU A 292 -17.04 7.60 4.82
CA GLU A 292 -17.35 9.00 5.11
C GLU A 292 -17.91 9.76 3.89
N LEU A 293 -17.71 9.21 2.68
CA LEU A 293 -18.15 9.81 1.41
C LEU A 293 -19.36 9.12 0.78
N LYS A 294 -19.88 8.06 1.40
CA LYS A 294 -21.13 7.41 0.99
C LYS A 294 -22.37 8.22 1.39
#